data_AF-A0A7J3QCM0-F1
#
_entry.id   AF-A0A7J3QCM0-F1
#
_cell.length_a   1.000
_cell.length_b   1.000
_cell.length_c   1.000
_cell.angle_alpha   90.00
_cell.angle_beta   90.00
_cell.angle_gamma   90.00
#
_symmetry.space_group_name_H-M   'P 1'
#
loop_
_entity.id
_entity.type
_entity.pdbx_description
1 polymer ?
#
loop_
_entity_poly.entity_id
_entity_poly.type
_entity_poly.pdbx_seq_one_letter_code
_entity_poly.pdbx_strand_id
1 'polypeptide(L)'
;MFKRIYFEPKTIYHADVIIDLGAHQGTFTTYAVLNMKPHSIPISVEPNPKAYSVLLENIRLLKHVIMKKNLKFVAINKAVYISKKFVKLKLTKHSETSYISTSGDLGAQTITLRELFSIFQHLKDPKILIKMDIEGTEHDLLRDEISLKFLGMCKAIAIEPHGNLNQIKKALEHLGFKVSVQNILLDPTLCLRWLKCQPRLYTSIIASYRLIASSIAKPRITIVRADQW
;
A
#
# COMPACT_ATOMS: atom_id res chain seq x y z
N MET A 1 -4.76 -5.75 -13.02
CA MET A 1 -4.17 -5.42 -11.72
C MET A 1 -2.98 -4.53 -11.96
N PHE A 2 -2.64 -3.72 -10.97
CA PHE A 2 -1.35 -3.07 -10.74
C PHE A 2 -0.16 -4.05 -10.71
N LYS A 3 -0.19 -5.15 -11.51
CA LYS A 3 0.99 -5.95 -11.82
C LYS A 3 2.00 -4.93 -12.32
N ARG A 4 3.09 -4.80 -11.57
CA ARG A 4 4.20 -3.91 -11.89
C ARG A 4 3.99 -2.42 -11.63
N ILE A 5 2.91 -1.99 -10.97
CA ILE A 5 2.78 -0.55 -10.66
C ILE A 5 3.69 -0.18 -9.50
N TYR A 6 3.51 -0.82 -8.35
CA TYR A 6 4.38 -0.60 -7.20
C TYR A 6 5.59 -1.55 -7.25
N PHE A 7 5.34 -2.86 -7.36
CA PHE A 7 6.40 -3.87 -7.38
C PHE A 7 6.14 -5.02 -8.36
N GLU A 8 7.25 -5.56 -8.88
CA GLU A 8 7.24 -6.78 -9.70
C GLU A 8 6.92 -8.01 -8.85
N PRO A 9 6.28 -9.06 -9.42
CA PRO A 9 6.02 -10.30 -8.70
C PRO A 9 7.28 -10.93 -8.10
N LYS A 10 8.41 -10.85 -8.82
CA LYS A 10 9.70 -11.37 -8.33
C LYS A 10 10.18 -10.61 -7.08
N THR A 11 10.06 -9.28 -7.06
CA THR A 11 10.41 -8.45 -5.90
C THR A 11 9.52 -8.82 -4.70
N ILE A 12 8.20 -8.95 -4.92
CA ILE A 12 7.23 -9.35 -3.89
C ILE A 12 7.55 -10.74 -3.33
N TYR A 13 7.90 -11.70 -4.19
CA TYR A 13 8.21 -13.06 -3.78
C TYR A 13 9.43 -13.11 -2.84
N HIS A 14 10.42 -12.25 -3.05
CA HIS A 14 11.62 -12.18 -2.21
C HIS A 14 11.44 -11.39 -0.91
N ALA A 15 10.31 -10.71 -0.71
CA ALA A 15 10.03 -9.96 0.50
C ALA A 15 9.63 -10.89 1.67
N ASP A 16 10.14 -10.56 2.86
CA ASP A 16 9.71 -11.18 4.11
C ASP A 16 8.51 -10.42 4.69
N VAL A 17 8.50 -9.10 4.53
CA VAL A 17 7.44 -8.21 5.01
C VAL A 17 7.03 -7.26 3.88
N ILE A 18 5.72 -7.09 3.70
CA ILE A 18 5.17 -6.06 2.81
C ILE A 18 4.20 -5.23 3.62
N ILE A 19 4.41 -3.91 3.63
CA ILE A 19 3.55 -2.96 4.33
C ILE A 19 2.81 -2.12 3.28
N ASP A 20 1.49 -2.19 3.27
CA ASP A 20 0.58 -1.43 2.41
C ASP A 20 -0.03 -0.29 3.23
N LEU A 21 0.57 0.91 3.12
CA LEU A 21 0.11 2.11 3.81
C LEU A 21 -0.90 2.84 2.91
N GLY A 22 -2.14 2.96 3.37
CA GLY A 22 -3.27 3.41 2.54
C GLY A 22 -3.77 2.29 1.65
N ALA A 23 -4.10 1.16 2.28
CA ALA A 23 -4.46 -0.06 1.57
C ALA A 23 -5.80 0.04 0.84
N HIS A 24 -6.66 1.01 1.20
CA HIS A 24 -7.99 1.21 0.65
C HIS A 24 -8.79 -0.09 0.70
N GLN A 25 -9.38 -0.52 -0.43
CA GLN A 25 -10.07 -1.80 -0.57
C GLN A 25 -9.13 -3.02 -0.68
N GLY A 26 -7.83 -2.89 -0.45
CA GLY A 26 -6.88 -4.00 -0.44
C GLY A 26 -6.41 -4.46 -1.84
N THR A 27 -6.43 -3.58 -2.84
CA THR A 27 -5.99 -3.95 -4.21
C THR A 27 -4.52 -4.40 -4.25
N PHE A 28 -3.62 -3.63 -3.65
CA PHE A 28 -2.21 -3.99 -3.59
C PHE A 28 -1.98 -5.10 -2.55
N THR A 29 -2.65 -5.05 -1.40
CA THR A 29 -2.61 -6.13 -0.40
C THR A 29 -2.95 -7.51 -1.00
N THR A 30 -4.05 -7.64 -1.74
CA THR A 30 -4.44 -8.91 -2.40
C THR A 30 -3.40 -9.36 -3.43
N TYR A 31 -2.84 -8.42 -4.21
CA TYR A 31 -1.72 -8.69 -5.12
C TYR A 31 -0.49 -9.23 -4.38
N ALA A 32 -0.12 -8.62 -3.25
CA ALA A 32 0.98 -9.06 -2.42
C ALA A 32 0.75 -10.49 -1.90
N VAL A 33 -0.40 -10.76 -1.26
CA VAL A 33 -0.78 -12.10 -0.74
C VAL A 33 -0.65 -13.20 -1.81
N LEU A 34 -1.09 -12.91 -3.03
CA LEU A 34 -1.01 -13.86 -4.15
C LEU A 34 0.43 -14.15 -4.59
N ASN A 35 1.37 -13.22 -4.43
CA ASN A 35 2.73 -13.35 -4.98
C ASN A 35 3.84 -13.52 -3.93
N MET A 36 3.56 -13.31 -2.63
CA MET A 36 4.54 -13.54 -1.56
C MET A 36 4.88 -15.04 -1.42
N LYS A 37 6.10 -15.32 -0.95
CA LYS A 37 6.54 -16.66 -0.55
C LYS A 37 5.85 -17.11 0.76
N PRO A 38 5.89 -18.41 1.10
CA PRO A 38 5.37 -18.89 2.37
C PRO A 38 6.01 -18.22 3.59
N HIS A 39 5.27 -18.14 4.69
CA HIS A 39 5.69 -17.55 5.98
C HIS A 39 5.98 -16.04 5.98
N SER A 40 5.78 -15.33 4.87
CA SER A 40 5.91 -13.87 4.84
C SER A 40 4.75 -13.16 5.57
N ILE A 41 4.95 -11.87 5.85
CA ILE A 41 4.04 -11.02 6.64
C ILE A 41 3.50 -9.86 5.78
N PRO A 42 2.30 -9.99 5.19
CA PRO A 42 1.60 -8.86 4.61
C PRO A 42 0.89 -8.04 5.70
N ILE A 43 1.18 -6.75 5.76
CA ILE A 43 0.59 -5.78 6.69
C ILE A 43 -0.16 -4.73 5.86
N SER A 44 -1.42 -4.49 6.19
CA SER A 44 -2.26 -3.48 5.53
C SER A 44 -2.78 -2.47 6.55
N VAL A 45 -2.72 -1.18 6.20
CA VAL A 45 -3.14 -0.08 7.06
C VAL A 45 -4.12 0.79 6.28
N GLU A 46 -5.36 0.89 6.76
CA GLU A 46 -6.41 1.67 6.11
C GLU A 46 -7.28 2.37 7.17
N PRO A 47 -7.27 3.71 7.24
CA PRO A 47 -8.04 4.44 8.25
C PRO A 47 -9.55 4.51 7.99
N ASN A 48 -10.02 4.47 6.74
CA ASN A 48 -11.44 4.53 6.42
C ASN A 48 -12.12 3.18 6.75
N PRO A 49 -13.06 3.12 7.71
CA PRO A 49 -13.68 1.87 8.15
C PRO A 49 -14.48 1.19 7.04
N LYS A 50 -15.04 1.94 6.08
CA LYS A 50 -15.76 1.35 4.94
C LYS A 50 -14.78 0.65 3.99
N ALA A 51 -13.70 1.33 3.60
CA ALA A 51 -12.66 0.75 2.75
C ALA A 51 -11.96 -0.44 3.44
N TYR A 52 -11.69 -0.31 4.75
CA TYR A 52 -11.14 -1.36 5.58
C TYR A 52 -12.04 -2.61 5.63
N SER A 53 -13.36 -2.44 5.75
CA SER A 53 -14.32 -3.56 5.70
C SER A 53 -14.23 -4.31 4.37
N VAL A 54 -14.21 -3.57 3.25
CA VAL A 54 -14.04 -4.17 1.90
C VAL A 54 -12.69 -4.86 1.75
N LEU A 55 -11.62 -4.29 2.30
CA LEU A 55 -10.31 -4.95 2.35
C LEU A 55 -10.39 -6.30 3.07
N LEU A 56 -11.03 -6.36 4.24
CA LEU A 56 -11.18 -7.62 4.99
C LEU A 56 -11.99 -8.66 4.21
N GLU A 57 -13.07 -8.25 3.53
CA GLU A 57 -13.83 -9.14 2.66
C GLU A 57 -12.99 -9.70 1.51
N ASN A 58 -12.20 -8.84 0.86
CA ASN A 58 -11.31 -9.24 -0.23
C ASN A 58 -10.23 -10.22 0.24
N ILE A 59 -9.70 -10.02 1.44
CA ILE A 59 -8.74 -10.94 2.06
C ILE A 59 -9.40 -12.26 2.48
N ARG A 60 -10.65 -12.24 2.93
CA ARG A 60 -11.41 -13.45 3.26
C ARG A 60 -11.53 -14.39 2.05
N LEU A 61 -11.66 -13.84 0.85
CA LEU A 61 -11.69 -14.62 -0.41
C LEU A 61 -10.35 -15.30 -0.71
N LEU A 62 -9.25 -14.82 -0.13
CA LEU A 62 -7.90 -15.39 -0.23
C LEU A 62 -7.51 -16.29 0.96
N LYS A 63 -8.45 -16.61 1.88
CA LYS A 63 -8.17 -17.42 3.08
C LYS A 63 -7.43 -18.73 2.76
N HIS A 64 -7.82 -19.43 1.70
CA HIS A 64 -7.17 -20.68 1.28
C HIS A 64 -5.69 -20.47 0.88
N VAL A 65 -5.37 -19.36 0.20
CA VAL A 65 -3.99 -19.00 -0.18
C VAL A 65 -3.17 -18.66 1.06
N ILE A 66 -3.74 -17.85 1.96
CA ILE A 66 -3.11 -17.43 3.21
C ILE A 66 -2.77 -18.65 4.07
N MET A 67 -3.72 -19.59 4.21
CA MET A 67 -3.50 -20.85 4.92
C MET A 67 -2.45 -21.72 4.24
N LYS A 68 -2.56 -21.94 2.92
CA LYS A 68 -1.60 -22.77 2.17
C LYS A 68 -0.16 -22.25 2.25
N LYS A 69 0.02 -20.93 2.25
CA LYS A 69 1.33 -20.28 2.35
C LYS A 69 1.74 -19.99 3.79
N ASN A 70 0.89 -20.28 4.78
CA ASN A 70 1.09 -19.90 6.18
C ASN A 70 1.50 -18.43 6.35
N LEU A 71 0.80 -17.52 5.68
CA LEU A 71 1.07 -16.08 5.78
C LEU A 71 0.53 -15.53 7.11
N LYS A 72 1.32 -14.68 7.77
CA LYS A 72 0.88 -13.95 8.98
C LYS A 72 0.28 -12.61 8.57
N PHE A 73 -0.91 -12.64 7.98
CA PHE A 73 -1.57 -11.41 7.53
C PHE A 73 -2.00 -10.53 8.71
N VAL A 74 -1.76 -9.22 8.61
CA VAL A 74 -2.18 -8.22 9.60
C VAL A 74 -2.92 -7.09 8.90
N ALA A 75 -4.12 -6.76 9.40
CA ALA A 75 -4.91 -5.62 8.96
C ALA A 75 -5.11 -4.65 10.13
N ILE A 76 -4.90 -3.36 9.89
CA ILE A 76 -4.94 -2.31 10.90
C ILE A 76 -5.84 -1.17 10.42
N ASN A 77 -6.94 -0.93 11.15
CA ASN A 77 -7.84 0.19 10.89
C ASN A 77 -7.38 1.46 11.63
N LYS A 78 -6.27 2.04 11.16
CA LYS A 78 -5.65 3.26 11.72
C LYS A 78 -5.07 4.12 10.60
N ALA A 79 -4.88 5.40 10.87
CA ALA A 79 -4.15 6.30 9.98
C ALA A 79 -2.66 6.24 10.25
N VAL A 80 -1.82 6.27 9.22
CA VAL A 80 -0.37 6.33 9.41
C VAL A 80 0.02 7.78 9.72
N TYR A 81 0.78 8.00 10.79
CA TYR A 81 1.21 9.33 11.20
C TYR A 81 2.50 9.31 12.02
N ILE A 82 3.14 10.47 12.19
CA ILE A 82 4.41 10.63 12.94
C ILE A 82 4.26 10.38 14.45
N SER A 83 3.05 10.50 14.99
CA SER A 83 2.78 10.34 16.42
C SER A 83 1.40 9.74 16.69
N LYS A 84 1.23 9.17 17.89
CA LYS A 84 -0.06 8.65 18.38
C LYS A 84 -0.98 9.81 18.73
N LYS A 85 -2.07 9.93 18.00
CA LYS A 85 -3.15 10.87 18.30
C LYS A 85 -4.44 10.41 17.65
N PHE A 86 -5.53 11.09 18.00
CA PHE A 86 -6.76 11.02 17.25
C PHE A 86 -6.71 12.08 16.14
N VAL A 87 -6.99 11.68 14.91
CA VAL A 87 -7.06 12.58 13.76
C VAL A 87 -8.46 12.56 13.18
N LYS A 88 -8.87 13.68 12.58
CA LYS A 88 -10.07 13.70 11.75
C LYS A 88 -9.67 13.42 10.31
N LEU A 89 -10.49 12.64 9.64
CA LEU A 89 -10.41 12.26 8.25
C LEU A 89 -11.54 12.96 7.51
N LYS A 90 -11.20 13.58 6.39
CA LYS A 90 -12.20 14.14 5.48
C LYS A 90 -12.48 13.13 4.38
N LEU A 91 -13.73 12.72 4.29
CA LEU A 91 -14.22 11.90 3.19
C LEU A 91 -14.46 12.81 2.00
N THR A 92 -13.92 12.44 0.86
CA THR A 92 -14.22 13.08 -0.41
C THR A 92 -15.58 12.60 -0.91
N LYS A 93 -16.51 13.52 -1.21
CA LYS A 93 -17.93 13.23 -1.56
C LYS A 93 -18.12 12.21 -2.71
N HIS A 94 -17.10 11.98 -3.53
CA HIS A 94 -17.16 11.11 -4.71
C HIS A 94 -16.03 10.08 -4.82
N SER A 95 -15.14 10.01 -3.84
CA SER A 95 -14.08 8.99 -3.84
C SER A 95 -14.04 8.29 -2.50
N GLU A 96 -13.93 6.97 -2.56
CA GLU A 96 -13.73 6.08 -1.43
C GLU A 96 -12.40 6.36 -0.67
N THR A 97 -11.63 7.36 -1.13
CA THR A 97 -10.42 7.89 -0.52
C THR A 97 -10.72 8.80 0.67
N SER A 98 -9.74 8.94 1.57
CA SER A 98 -9.85 9.81 2.75
C SER A 98 -8.48 10.34 3.15
N TYR A 99 -8.41 11.61 3.54
CA TYR A 99 -7.18 12.26 3.99
C TYR A 99 -7.33 12.88 5.38
N ILE A 100 -6.22 13.07 6.10
CA ILE A 100 -6.22 13.73 7.41
C ILE A 100 -6.53 15.22 7.24
N SER A 101 -7.50 15.73 8.02
CA SER A 101 -7.97 17.12 7.95
C SER A 101 -8.35 17.64 9.33
N THR A 102 -8.26 18.95 9.55
CA THR A 102 -8.74 19.59 10.78
C THR A 102 -10.27 19.67 10.86
N SER A 103 -10.96 19.57 9.72
CA SER A 103 -12.41 19.70 9.57
C SER A 103 -13.08 18.40 9.11
N GLY A 104 -12.45 17.25 9.35
CA GLY A 104 -12.98 15.95 8.91
C GLY A 104 -14.18 15.47 9.72
N ASP A 105 -15.06 14.68 9.08
CA ASP A 105 -16.30 14.16 9.65
C ASP A 105 -16.11 12.81 10.35
N LEU A 106 -14.99 12.12 10.09
CA LEU A 106 -14.68 10.81 10.63
C LEU A 106 -13.41 10.86 11.47
N GLY A 107 -13.41 10.30 12.66
CA GLY A 107 -12.22 10.21 13.48
C GLY A 107 -11.48 8.89 13.32
N ALA A 108 -10.14 8.91 13.36
CA ALA A 108 -9.31 7.71 13.37
C ALA A 108 -8.15 7.84 14.36
N GLN A 109 -7.80 6.72 14.99
CA GLN A 109 -6.54 6.60 15.73
C GLN A 109 -5.39 6.49 14.73
N THR A 110 -4.24 7.04 15.10
CA THR A 110 -3.02 6.89 14.30
C THR A 110 -2.16 5.71 14.77
N ILE A 111 -1.30 5.25 13.86
CA ILE A 111 -0.20 4.30 14.11
C ILE A 111 1.09 4.85 13.51
N THR A 112 2.20 4.67 14.23
CA THR A 112 3.53 5.11 13.79
C THR A 112 4.27 4.01 13.02
N LEU A 113 5.26 4.38 12.20
CA LEU A 113 6.15 3.40 11.56
C LEU A 113 6.89 2.52 12.59
N ARG A 114 7.27 3.10 13.74
CA ARG A 114 7.87 2.36 14.85
C ARG A 114 6.99 1.19 15.31
N GLU A 115 5.70 1.44 15.48
CA GLU A 115 4.76 0.40 15.92
C GLU A 115 4.53 -0.64 14.83
N LEU A 116 4.43 -0.23 13.57
CA LEU A 116 4.34 -1.18 12.46
C LEU A 116 5.56 -2.11 12.42
N PHE A 117 6.77 -1.58 12.64
CA PHE A 117 7.99 -2.38 12.68
C PHE A 117 8.07 -3.32 13.88
N SER A 118 7.45 -2.95 15.00
CA SER A 118 7.40 -3.82 16.19
C SER A 118 6.65 -5.15 15.94
N ILE A 119 5.73 -5.19 14.97
CA ILE A 119 4.97 -6.41 14.60
C ILE A 119 5.89 -7.55 14.16
N PHE A 120 7.02 -7.22 13.54
CA PHE A 120 7.96 -8.19 12.98
C PHE A 120 9.37 -8.06 13.54
N GLN A 121 9.54 -7.41 14.70
CA GLN A 121 10.84 -7.22 15.36
C GLN A 121 11.59 -8.52 15.70
N HIS A 122 10.88 -9.65 15.72
CA HIS A 122 11.45 -10.98 15.94
C HIS A 122 12.19 -11.53 14.72
N LEU A 123 12.02 -10.92 13.53
CA LEU A 123 12.74 -11.33 12.33
C LEU A 123 14.14 -10.71 12.28
N LYS A 124 15.14 -11.52 11.94
CA LYS A 124 16.51 -11.05 11.74
C LYS A 124 16.68 -10.56 10.29
N ASP A 125 17.02 -9.28 10.12
CA ASP A 125 17.28 -8.62 8.83
C ASP A 125 16.23 -8.91 7.72
N PRO A 126 14.93 -8.65 7.98
CA PRO A 126 13.89 -8.95 7.01
C PRO A 126 13.98 -8.04 5.78
N LYS A 127 13.71 -8.60 4.60
CA LYS A 127 13.51 -7.83 3.36
C LYS A 127 12.13 -7.18 3.37
N ILE A 128 12.08 -5.90 3.69
CA ILE A 128 10.85 -5.11 3.82
C ILE A 128 10.59 -4.34 2.53
N LEU A 129 9.36 -4.42 2.02
CA LEU A 129 8.85 -3.52 0.97
C LEU A 129 7.71 -2.67 1.52
N ILE A 130 7.65 -1.40 1.16
CA ILE A 130 6.56 -0.50 1.53
C ILE A 130 5.87 0.04 0.27
N LYS A 131 4.54 -0.10 0.20
CA LYS A 131 3.68 0.76 -0.65
C LYS A 131 3.19 1.91 0.23
N MET A 132 3.28 3.15 -0.25
CA MET A 132 2.80 4.34 0.44
C MET A 132 1.89 5.17 -0.46
N ASP A 133 0.64 5.31 -0.04
CA ASP A 133 -0.43 6.00 -0.75
C ASP A 133 -1.44 6.51 0.29
N ILE A 134 -1.00 7.48 1.09
CA ILE A 134 -1.63 7.89 2.36
C ILE A 134 -2.21 9.31 2.30
N GLU A 135 -2.46 9.80 1.09
CA GLU A 135 -3.29 10.98 0.80
C GLU A 135 -2.79 12.26 1.51
N GLY A 136 -1.47 12.49 1.51
CA GLY A 136 -0.85 13.75 1.92
C GLY A 136 0.04 13.67 3.17
N THR A 137 -0.01 12.59 3.94
CA THR A 137 0.86 12.42 5.13
C THR A 137 2.26 11.87 4.78
N GLU A 138 2.53 11.60 3.51
CA GLU A 138 3.85 11.17 3.01
C GLU A 138 4.93 12.19 3.41
N HIS A 139 4.61 13.48 3.28
CA HIS A 139 5.53 14.57 3.62
C HIS A 139 5.86 14.64 5.10
N ASP A 140 4.89 14.35 5.97
CA ASP A 140 5.12 14.35 7.41
C ASP A 140 6.10 13.22 7.79
N LEU A 141 5.91 12.02 7.23
CA LEU A 141 6.81 10.89 7.46
C LEU A 141 8.22 11.12 6.89
N LEU A 142 8.33 11.79 5.75
CA LEU A 142 9.61 12.04 5.08
C LEU A 142 10.38 13.24 5.66
N ARG A 143 9.80 13.98 6.60
CA ARG A 143 10.47 15.07 7.35
C ARG A 143 10.77 14.72 8.80
N ASP A 144 10.16 13.66 9.32
CA ASP A 144 10.38 13.17 10.67
C ASP A 144 11.57 12.19 10.72
N GLU A 145 12.59 12.52 11.51
CA GLU A 145 13.83 11.72 11.61
C GLU A 145 13.58 10.28 12.08
N ILE A 146 12.61 10.09 12.99
CA ILE A 146 12.26 8.77 13.51
C ILE A 146 11.67 7.93 12.37
N SER A 147 10.74 8.49 11.61
CA SER A 147 10.12 7.84 10.46
C SER A 147 11.16 7.53 9.38
N LEU A 148 12.04 8.47 9.06
CA LEU A 148 13.15 8.29 8.12
C LEU A 148 14.06 7.11 8.51
N LYS A 149 14.36 6.93 9.80
CA LYS A 149 15.12 5.78 10.29
C LYS A 149 14.47 4.45 9.93
N PHE A 150 13.15 4.32 10.09
CA PHE A 150 12.43 3.09 9.73
C PHE A 150 12.32 2.90 8.22
N LEU A 151 12.10 3.97 7.45
CA LEU A 151 12.08 3.91 5.99
C LEU A 151 13.45 3.48 5.43
N GLY A 152 14.55 3.94 6.04
CA GLY A 152 15.91 3.53 5.66
C GLY A 152 16.23 2.05 5.84
N MET A 153 15.44 1.31 6.64
CA MET A 153 15.57 -0.14 6.82
C MET A 153 14.91 -0.95 5.68
N CYS A 154 14.12 -0.30 4.82
CA CYS A 154 13.40 -0.99 3.75
C CYS A 154 14.29 -1.29 2.55
N LYS A 155 14.06 -2.43 1.88
CA LYS A 155 14.76 -2.75 0.63
C LYS A 155 14.18 -2.01 -0.58
N ALA A 156 12.89 -1.73 -0.56
CA ALA A 156 12.28 -0.85 -1.54
C ALA A 156 11.03 -0.17 -1.00
N ILE A 157 10.76 1.02 -1.54
CA ILE A 157 9.59 1.84 -1.22
C ILE A 157 8.99 2.32 -2.54
N ALA A 158 7.67 2.20 -2.69
CA ALA A 158 6.93 2.76 -3.81
C ALA A 158 5.88 3.73 -3.28
N ILE A 159 6.00 5.00 -3.64
CA ILE A 159 5.16 6.09 -3.14
C ILE A 159 4.33 6.68 -4.28
N GLU A 160 3.02 6.78 -4.07
CA GLU A 160 2.13 7.62 -4.90
C GLU A 160 2.19 9.04 -4.33
N PRO A 161 2.85 10.00 -5.01
CA PRO A 161 3.21 11.26 -4.40
C PRO A 161 2.02 12.21 -4.33
N HIS A 162 1.56 12.51 -3.12
CA HIS A 162 0.61 13.59 -2.84
C HIS A 162 1.36 14.85 -2.42
N GLY A 163 1.67 15.71 -3.39
CA GLY A 163 2.35 17.00 -3.14
C GLY A 163 3.68 17.15 -3.88
N ASN A 164 4.73 17.59 -3.17
CA ASN A 164 6.00 17.96 -3.78
C ASN A 164 6.88 16.73 -4.07
N LEU A 165 6.79 16.21 -5.29
CA LEU A 165 7.57 15.07 -5.78
C LEU A 165 9.08 15.23 -5.56
N ASN A 166 9.64 16.43 -5.76
CA ASN A 166 11.08 16.65 -5.60
C ASN A 166 11.53 16.50 -4.14
N GLN A 167 10.70 16.88 -3.18
CA GLN A 167 11.01 16.68 -1.76
C GLN A 167 11.02 15.19 -1.41
N ILE A 168 10.02 14.44 -1.90
CA ILE A 168 9.95 12.99 -1.69
C ILE A 168 11.19 12.31 -2.25
N LYS A 169 11.55 12.65 -3.50
CA LYS A 169 12.74 12.12 -4.16
C LYS A 169 14.00 12.40 -3.35
N LYS A 170 14.24 13.65 -2.95
CA LYS A 170 15.43 14.05 -2.18
C LYS A 170 15.52 13.33 -0.82
N ALA A 171 14.40 13.18 -0.11
CA ALA A 171 14.37 12.47 1.17
C ALA A 171 14.77 11.00 1.01
N LEU A 172 14.26 10.33 -0.04
CA LEU A 172 14.61 8.94 -0.34
C LEU A 172 16.06 8.78 -0.81
N GLU A 173 16.57 9.71 -1.63
CA GLU A 173 17.98 9.73 -2.04
C GLU A 173 18.91 9.92 -0.85
N HIS A 174 18.53 10.77 0.12
CA HIS A 174 19.31 10.97 1.35
C HIS A 174 19.39 9.71 2.23
N LEU A 175 18.38 8.84 2.17
CA LEU A 175 18.39 7.51 2.80
C LEU A 175 19.21 6.46 2.01
N GLY A 176 19.89 6.87 0.94
CA GLY A 176 20.75 5.99 0.13
C GLY A 176 20.00 5.13 -0.91
N PHE A 177 18.72 5.41 -1.18
CA PHE A 177 17.99 4.69 -2.21
C PHE A 177 18.35 5.20 -3.61
N LYS A 178 18.36 4.29 -4.59
CA LYS A 178 18.27 4.65 -6.00
C LYS A 178 16.82 4.99 -6.34
N VAL A 179 16.55 6.25 -6.66
CA VAL A 179 15.18 6.73 -6.91
C VAL A 179 14.88 6.86 -8.39
N SER A 180 13.71 6.37 -8.81
CA SER A 180 13.15 6.51 -10.15
C SER A 180 11.70 7.01 -10.07
N VAL A 181 11.29 7.79 -11.06
CA VAL A 181 9.90 8.29 -11.17
C VAL A 181 9.28 7.64 -12.40
N GLN A 182 8.13 6.99 -12.21
CA GLN A 182 7.44 6.24 -13.26
C GLN A 182 6.05 6.82 -13.45
N ASN A 183 5.72 7.15 -14.70
CA ASN A 183 4.38 7.57 -15.09
C ASN A 183 3.70 6.40 -15.79
N ILE A 184 2.73 5.79 -15.12
CA ILE A 184 2.09 4.56 -15.59
C ILE A 184 0.69 4.89 -16.08
N LEU A 185 0.43 4.55 -17.34
CA LEU A 185 -0.91 4.62 -17.93
C LEU A 185 -1.72 3.39 -17.49
N LEU A 186 -2.89 3.64 -16.90
CA LEU A 186 -3.83 2.57 -16.57
C LEU A 186 -4.62 2.13 -17.81
N ASP A 187 -4.03 1.23 -18.59
CA ASP A 187 -4.65 0.63 -19.78
C ASP A 187 -5.74 -0.41 -19.40
N PRO A 188 -6.93 -0.40 -20.03
CA PRO A 188 -7.96 -1.45 -19.92
C PRO A 188 -7.45 -2.90 -20.02
N THR A 189 -6.36 -3.17 -20.74
CA THR A 189 -5.80 -4.54 -20.81
C THR A 189 -5.30 -5.06 -19.46
N LEU A 190 -5.01 -4.16 -18.50
CA LEU A 190 -4.68 -4.53 -17.12
C LEU A 190 -5.87 -5.23 -16.44
N CYS A 191 -7.11 -4.97 -16.86
CA CYS A 191 -8.32 -5.57 -16.29
C CYS A 191 -8.45 -7.06 -16.65
N LEU A 192 -8.12 -7.43 -17.89
CA LEU A 192 -8.15 -8.83 -18.36
C LEU A 192 -7.20 -9.76 -17.57
N ARG A 193 -6.15 -9.19 -16.95
CA ARG A 193 -5.23 -9.96 -16.11
C ARG A 193 -5.85 -10.41 -14.78
N TRP A 194 -6.92 -9.77 -14.33
CA TRP A 194 -7.67 -10.22 -13.14
C TRP A 194 -8.38 -11.55 -13.40
N LEU A 195 -8.96 -11.77 -14.59
CA LEU A 195 -9.61 -13.03 -14.96
C LEU A 195 -8.70 -14.27 -14.85
N LYS A 196 -7.38 -14.07 -14.81
CA LYS A 196 -6.36 -15.12 -14.64
C LYS A 196 -6.03 -15.44 -13.17
N CYS A 197 -6.51 -14.64 -12.22
CA CYS A 197 -6.27 -14.84 -10.79
C CYS A 197 -7.41 -15.64 -10.15
N GLN A 198 -7.06 -16.50 -9.18
CA GLN A 198 -8.03 -17.22 -8.35
C GLN A 198 -8.24 -16.45 -7.04
N PRO A 199 -9.47 -16.42 -6.49
CA PRO A 199 -10.70 -17.04 -7.01
C PRO A 199 -11.36 -16.25 -8.16
N ARG A 200 -11.84 -16.97 -9.19
CA ARG A 200 -12.40 -16.39 -10.44
C ARG A 200 -13.58 -15.43 -10.24
N LEU A 201 -14.47 -15.67 -9.27
CA LEU A 201 -15.68 -14.85 -9.09
C LEU A 201 -15.33 -13.42 -8.67
N TYR A 202 -14.48 -13.28 -7.65
CA TYR A 202 -13.98 -11.99 -7.18
C TYR A 202 -13.25 -11.24 -8.29
N THR A 203 -12.40 -11.97 -9.01
CA THR A 203 -11.54 -11.37 -10.00
C THR A 203 -12.30 -10.93 -11.25
N SER A 204 -13.40 -11.59 -11.60
CA SER A 204 -14.35 -11.14 -12.63
C SER A 204 -15.05 -9.83 -12.25
N ILE A 205 -15.55 -9.71 -11.01
CA ILE A 205 -16.23 -8.48 -10.54
C ILE A 205 -15.28 -7.28 -10.59
N ILE A 206 -14.06 -7.45 -10.08
CA ILE A 206 -13.05 -6.39 -10.10
C ILE A 206 -12.57 -6.08 -11.53
N ALA A 207 -12.49 -7.08 -12.42
CA ALA A 207 -12.14 -6.86 -13.82
C ALA A 207 -13.15 -5.96 -14.52
N SER A 208 -14.46 -6.21 -14.32
CA SER A 208 -15.53 -5.46 -14.97
C SER A 208 -15.57 -3.99 -14.52
N TYR A 209 -15.54 -3.72 -13.21
CA TYR A 209 -15.52 -2.36 -12.67
C TYR A 209 -14.36 -1.53 -13.25
N ARG A 210 -13.18 -2.15 -13.34
CA ARG A 210 -11.97 -1.45 -13.81
C ARG A 210 -11.93 -1.26 -15.32
N LEU A 211 -12.49 -2.19 -16.10
CA LEU A 211 -12.59 -2.02 -17.54
C LEU A 211 -13.38 -0.74 -17.86
N ILE A 212 -14.48 -0.52 -17.15
CA ILE A 212 -15.33 0.67 -17.29
C ILE A 212 -14.55 1.92 -16.88
N ALA A 213 -13.95 1.94 -15.68
CA ALA A 213 -13.22 3.12 -15.19
C ALA A 213 -12.01 3.51 -16.08
N SER A 214 -11.23 2.53 -16.54
CA SER A 214 -10.03 2.78 -17.37
C SER A 214 -10.34 3.19 -18.81
N SER A 215 -11.43 2.68 -19.39
CA SER A 215 -11.82 2.99 -20.77
C SER A 215 -12.34 4.43 -20.93
N ILE A 216 -12.88 5.00 -19.85
CA ILE A 216 -13.47 6.35 -19.87
C ILE A 216 -12.43 7.41 -19.48
N ALA A 217 -11.64 7.18 -18.42
CA ALA A 217 -10.82 8.24 -17.83
C ALA A 217 -9.33 8.26 -18.25
N LYS A 218 -8.80 7.18 -18.88
CA LYS A 218 -7.37 6.99 -19.19
C LYS A 218 -6.40 7.51 -18.09
N PRO A 219 -6.61 7.17 -16.81
CA PRO A 219 -5.88 7.80 -15.73
C PRO A 219 -4.38 7.44 -15.77
N ARG A 220 -3.55 8.42 -15.44
CA ARG A 220 -2.10 8.26 -15.25
C ARG A 220 -1.81 8.28 -13.76
N ILE A 221 -0.97 7.36 -13.31
CA ILE A 221 -0.48 7.33 -11.93
C ILE A 221 1.03 7.59 -11.96
N THR A 222 1.47 8.48 -11.08
CA THR A 222 2.90 8.74 -10.87
C THR A 222 3.35 7.92 -9.67
N ILE A 223 4.43 7.17 -9.81
CA ILE A 223 5.05 6.42 -8.71
C ILE A 223 6.49 6.87 -8.54
N VAL A 224 6.85 7.28 -7.32
CA VAL A 224 8.24 7.44 -6.91
C VAL A 224 8.70 6.11 -6.32
N ARG A 225 9.62 5.46 -7.02
CA ARG A 225 10.16 4.16 -6.63
C ARG A 225 11.59 4.31 -6.15
N ALA A 226 11.86 3.80 -4.96
CA ALA A 226 13.16 3.82 -4.30
C ALA A 226 13.59 2.38 -4.00
N ASP A 227 14.78 1.98 -4.45
CA ASP A 227 15.31 0.62 -4.31
C ASP A 227 16.75 0.63 -3.75
N GLN A 228 17.12 -0.38 -2.95
CA GLN A 228 18.45 -0.58 -2.33
C GLN A 228 19.13 -1.91 -2.78
N TRP A 229 18.86 -2.38 -4.00
CA TRP A 229 19.45 -3.62 -4.55
C TRP A 229 20.86 -3.43 -5.07
#